data_AF-A0A8I0H5L2-F1
#
_entry.id   AF-A0A8I0H5L2-F1
#
_cell.length_a   1.000
_cell.length_b   1.000
_cell.length_c   1.000
_cell.angle_alpha   90.00
_cell.angle_beta   90.00
_cell.angle_gamma   90.00
#
_symmetry.space_group_name_H-M   'P 1'
#
loop_
_entity.id
_entity.type
_entity.pdbx_description
1 polymer ?
#
loop_
_entity_poly.entity_id
_entity_poly.type
_entity_poly.pdbx_seq_one_letter_code
_entity_poly.pdbx_strand_id
1 'polypeptide(L)'
;KMLKENDKNLSGEDTREGLACVISVKVTEAQFEGQTKTKLGNSEMRTIVEKMVNEKLTEFMEENPAVAKIIIDKAMTASRARE
;
A
#
# COMPACT_ATOMS: atom_id res chain seq x y z
N LYS A 1 8.42 -16.96 -8.98
CA LYS A 1 9.60 -17.29 -8.14
C LYS A 1 9.46 -16.38 -6.92
N MET A 2 9.20 -16.88 -5.72
CA MET A 2 9.07 -16.00 -4.55
C MET A 2 10.45 -15.44 -4.18
N LEU A 3 10.49 -14.23 -3.62
CA LEU A 3 11.71 -13.58 -3.11
C LEU A 3 12.46 -14.57 -2.23
N LYS A 4 13.75 -14.76 -2.51
CA LYS A 4 14.63 -15.52 -1.62
C LYS A 4 15.16 -14.57 -0.54
N GLU A 5 15.55 -15.10 0.63
CA GLU A 5 16.07 -14.30 1.75
C GLU A 5 17.26 -13.38 1.38
N ASN A 6 18.00 -13.70 0.31
CA ASN A 6 19.14 -12.92 -0.16
C ASN A 6 18.81 -11.92 -1.27
N ASP A 7 17.57 -11.90 -1.78
CA ASP A 7 17.16 -10.94 -2.79
C ASP A 7 16.83 -9.60 -2.12
N LYS A 8 17.18 -8.47 -2.75
CA LYS A 8 16.74 -7.15 -2.27
C LYS A 8 15.21 -7.13 -2.19
N ASN A 9 14.70 -6.63 -1.09
CA ASN A 9 13.27 -6.53 -0.88
C ASN A 9 12.65 -5.47 -1.80
N LEU A 10 11.35 -5.61 -2.06
CA LEU A 10 10.58 -4.66 -2.85
C LEU A 10 10.51 -3.31 -2.15
N SER A 11 10.62 -2.23 -2.92
CA SER A 11 10.41 -0.89 -2.40
C SER A 11 8.92 -0.49 -2.45
N GLY A 12 8.59 0.62 -1.78
CA GLY A 12 7.26 1.21 -1.89
C GLY A 12 6.91 1.67 -3.31
N GLU A 13 7.89 2.01 -4.15
CA GLU A 13 7.65 2.39 -5.54
C GLU A 13 7.29 1.17 -6.40
N ASP A 14 7.99 0.04 -6.20
CA ASP A 14 7.75 -1.21 -6.92
C ASP A 14 6.31 -1.72 -6.71
N THR A 15 5.85 -1.63 -5.46
CA THR A 15 4.53 -2.11 -5.05
C THR A 15 3.39 -1.19 -5.48
N ARG A 16 3.69 0.09 -5.77
CA ARG A 16 2.71 1.08 -6.23
C ARG A 16 2.71 1.30 -7.74
N GLU A 17 3.57 0.60 -8.49
CA GLU A 17 3.66 0.79 -9.93
C GLU A 17 2.35 0.38 -10.64
N GLY A 18 1.71 1.35 -11.28
CA GLY A 18 0.42 1.18 -11.94
C GLY A 18 -0.72 0.85 -10.95
N LEU A 19 -0.58 1.24 -9.68
CA LEU A 19 -1.64 1.15 -8.69
C LEU A 19 -2.58 2.37 -8.83
N ALA A 20 -3.85 2.10 -9.11
CA ALA A 20 -4.92 3.07 -8.92
C ALA A 20 -5.68 2.68 -7.65
N CYS A 21 -5.77 3.60 -6.68
CA CYS A 21 -6.52 3.37 -5.46
C CYS A 21 -7.24 4.65 -5.02
N VAL A 22 -8.35 4.46 -4.31
CA VAL A 22 -9.12 5.53 -3.69
C VAL A 22 -9.18 5.24 -2.20
N ILE A 23 -8.72 6.20 -1.39
CA ILE A 23 -8.79 6.13 0.06
C ILE A 23 -9.75 7.22 0.53
N SER A 24 -10.86 6.80 1.14
CA SER A 24 -11.87 7.70 1.70
C SER A 24 -12.02 7.41 3.18
N VAL A 25 -11.86 8.45 4.00
CA VAL A 25 -12.02 8.38 5.45
C VAL A 25 -13.08 9.38 5.89
N LYS A 26 -13.86 9.01 6.90
CA LYS A 26 -14.78 9.91 7.58
C LYS A 26 -14.19 10.28 8.93
N VAL A 27 -14.00 11.58 9.15
CA VAL A 27 -13.36 12.12 10.36
C VAL A 27 -14.27 13.20 10.93
N THR A 28 -14.57 13.11 12.22
CA THR A 28 -15.51 14.03 12.89
C THR A 28 -14.88 15.41 13.08
N GLU A 29 -13.64 15.47 13.56
CA GLU A 29 -12.89 16.71 13.80
C GLU A 29 -11.68 16.77 12.86
N ALA A 30 -11.96 16.97 11.58
CA ALA A 30 -10.91 16.98 10.55
C ALA A 30 -10.02 18.23 10.68
N GLN A 31 -8.74 17.99 10.95
CA GLN A 31 -7.69 19.00 10.96
C GLN A 31 -6.96 18.97 9.61
N PHE A 32 -6.74 20.13 9.00
CA PHE A 32 -6.02 20.21 7.73
C PHE A 32 -4.86 21.21 7.81
N GLU A 33 -3.78 20.90 7.11
CA GLU A 33 -2.71 21.85 6.87
C GLU A 33 -3.13 22.84 5.77
N GLY A 34 -3.29 24.11 6.14
CA GLY A 34 -3.65 25.18 5.23
C GLY A 34 -5.13 25.23 4.83
N GLN A 35 -5.53 26.35 4.26
CA GLN A 35 -6.93 26.63 3.92
C GLN A 35 -7.48 25.73 2.80
N THR A 36 -6.62 25.29 1.88
CA THR A 36 -7.00 24.47 0.72
C THR A 36 -7.26 23.00 1.06
N LYS A 37 -7.09 22.61 2.34
CA LYS A 37 -7.33 21.24 2.84
C LYS A 37 -6.57 20.16 2.06
N THR A 38 -5.37 20.49 1.58
CA THR A 38 -4.55 19.60 0.74
C THR A 38 -3.93 18.44 1.51
N LYS A 39 -3.72 18.60 2.82
CA LYS A 39 -3.14 17.57 3.67
C LYS A 39 -3.90 17.46 4.98
N LEU A 40 -4.35 16.24 5.28
CA LEU A 40 -5.02 15.90 6.54
C LEU A 40 -3.98 15.85 7.67
N GLY A 41 -4.23 16.58 8.76
CA GLY A 41 -3.36 16.72 9.92
C GLY A 41 -3.66 15.73 11.06
N ASN A 42 -4.80 15.03 11.04
CA ASN A 42 -5.13 14.00 12.04
C ASN A 42 -4.14 12.82 11.96
N SER A 43 -3.09 12.86 12.79
CA SER A 43 -2.05 11.82 12.80
C SER A 43 -2.61 10.46 13.20
N GLU A 44 -3.66 10.39 14.03
CA GLU A 44 -4.32 9.13 14.38
C GLU A 44 -4.91 8.40 13.15
N MET A 45 -5.33 9.14 12.12
CA MET A 45 -5.93 8.54 10.92
C MET A 45 -4.93 7.68 10.16
N ARG A 46 -3.65 8.06 10.16
CA ARG A 46 -2.59 7.25 9.55
C ARG A 46 -2.52 5.87 10.19
N THR A 47 -2.43 5.82 11.52
CA THR A 47 -2.31 4.56 12.27
C THR A 47 -3.54 3.67 12.06
N ILE A 48 -4.74 4.24 12.05
CA ILE A 48 -5.98 3.49 11.84
C ILE A 48 -6.04 2.90 10.44
N VAL A 49 -5.78 3.72 9.41
CA VAL A 49 -5.81 3.27 8.01
C VAL A 49 -4.72 2.22 7.76
N GLU A 50 -3.51 2.45 8.27
CA GLU A 50 -2.38 1.51 8.14
C GLU A 50 -2.72 0.14 8.74
N LYS A 51 -3.27 0.12 9.96
CA LYS A 51 -3.69 -1.14 10.61
C LYS A 51 -4.75 -1.87 9.79
N MET A 52 -5.80 -1.16 9.36
CA MET A 52 -6.91 -1.73 8.60
C MET A 52 -6.47 -2.28 7.24
N VAL A 53 -5.64 -1.53 6.52
CA VAL A 53 -5.13 -1.95 5.22
C VAL A 53 -4.22 -3.16 5.36
N ASN A 54 -3.30 -3.17 6.34
CA ASN A 54 -2.43 -4.32 6.55
C ASN A 54 -3.23 -5.59 6.86
N GLU A 55 -4.18 -5.53 7.79
CA GLU A 55 -5.00 -6.68 8.16
C GLU A 55 -5.79 -7.22 6.96
N LYS A 56 -6.53 -6.35 6.26
CA LYS A 56 -7.41 -6.76 5.17
C LYS A 56 -6.68 -7.11 3.88
N LEU A 57 -5.55 -6.48 3.60
CA LEU A 57 -4.73 -6.83 2.46
C LEU A 57 -4.05 -8.19 2.66
N THR A 58 -3.58 -8.49 3.87
CA THR A 58 -3.04 -9.81 4.21
C THR A 58 -4.10 -10.89 4.05
N GLU A 59 -5.28 -10.70 4.66
CA GLU A 59 -6.42 -11.62 4.53
C GLU A 59 -6.78 -11.85 3.05
N PHE A 60 -6.90 -10.78 2.27
CA PHE A 60 -7.19 -10.88 0.83
C PHE A 60 -6.12 -11.68 0.07
N MET A 61 -4.83 -11.47 0.37
CA MET A 61 -3.75 -12.18 -0.29
C MET A 61 -3.74 -13.68 0.04
N GLU A 62 -4.05 -14.04 1.29
CA GLU A 62 -4.14 -15.43 1.73
C GLU A 62 -5.34 -16.16 1.11
N GLU A 63 -6.49 -15.50 1.04
CA GLU A 63 -7.70 -16.04 0.42
C GLU A 63 -7.58 -16.13 -1.12
N ASN A 64 -6.78 -15.27 -1.74
CA ASN A 64 -6.65 -15.16 -3.20
C ASN A 64 -5.21 -15.40 -3.68
N PRO A 65 -4.64 -16.61 -3.50
CA PRO A 65 -3.23 -16.88 -3.77
C PRO A 65 -2.84 -16.68 -5.24
N ALA A 66 -3.77 -16.93 -6.17
CA ALA A 66 -3.54 -16.69 -7.60
C ALA A 66 -3.38 -15.19 -7.90
N VAL A 67 -4.21 -14.34 -7.30
CA VAL A 67 -4.14 -12.88 -7.46
C VAL A 67 -2.92 -12.32 -6.75
N ALA A 68 -2.64 -12.77 -5.53
CA ALA A 68 -1.47 -12.36 -4.76
C ALA A 68 -0.18 -12.64 -5.55
N LYS A 69 -0.07 -13.81 -6.17
CA LYS A 69 1.07 -14.15 -7.04
C LYS A 69 1.23 -13.19 -8.21
N ILE A 70 0.13 -12.83 -8.90
CA ILE A 70 0.16 -11.87 -10.02
C ILE A 70 0.66 -10.50 -9.54
N ILE A 71 0.17 -10.02 -8.38
CA ILE A 71 0.59 -8.75 -7.80
C ILE A 71 2.09 -8.77 -7.46
N ILE A 72 2.57 -9.84 -6.81
CA ILE A 72 3.98 -10.00 -6.44
C ILE A 72 4.87 -10.09 -7.68
N ASP A 73 4.48 -10.89 -8.69
CA ASP A 73 5.25 -11.01 -9.92
C ASP A 73 5.35 -9.67 -10.68
N LYS A 74 4.29 -8.84 -10.64
CA LYS A 74 4.32 -7.46 -11.18
C LYS A 74 5.29 -6.57 -10.41
N ALA A 75 5.21 -6.56 -9.08
CA ALA A 75 6.13 -5.77 -8.25
C ALA A 75 7.59 -6.22 -8.40
N MET A 76 7.84 -7.53 -8.57
CA MET A 76 9.17 -8.06 -8.88
C MET A 76 9.68 -7.60 -10.25
N THR A 77 8.79 -7.50 -11.23
CA THR A 77 9.14 -6.99 -12.57
C THR A 77 9.50 -5.51 -12.51
N ALA A 78 8.71 -4.71 -11.78
CA ALA A 78 8.98 -3.31 -11.49
C ALA A 78 10.36 -3.12 -10.83
N SER A 79 10.63 -3.92 -9.78
CA SER A 79 11.90 -3.88 -9.05
C SER A 79 13.11 -4.13 -9.94
N ARG A 80 13.02 -5.12 -10.83
CA ARG A 80 14.06 -5.44 -11.82
C ARG A 80 14.24 -4.38 -12.91
N ALA A 81 13.18 -3.64 -13.25
CA ALA A 81 13.25 -2.58 -14.25
C ALA A 81 13.90 -1.31 -13.69
N ARG A 82 13.86 -1.13 -12.37
CA ARG A 82 14.56 -0.03 -11.68
C ARG A 82 16.06 -0.29 -11.52
N GLU A 83 16.47 -1.54 -11.28
CA GLU A 83 17.89 -1.93 -11.19
C GLU A 83 18.61 -1.86 -12.54
#